data_AF-A0A0S7YG39-F1
#
_entry.id   AF-A0A0S7YG39-F1
#
_cell.length_a   1.000
_cell.length_b   1.000
_cell.length_c   1.000
_cell.angle_alpha   90.00
_cell.angle_beta   90.00
_cell.angle_gamma   90.00
#
_symmetry.space_group_name_H-M   'P 1'
#
loop_
_entity.id
_entity.type
_entity.pdbx_description
1 polymer ?
#
loop_
_entity_poly.entity_id
_entity_poly.type
_entity_poly.pdbx_seq_one_letter_code
_entity_poly.pdbx_strand_id
1 'polypeptide(L)' 'MTAAGTGVREGVIANNLLPFGTKVRLPEIYGDKIFVVEDRMNSRVGYYHVDIWLPSYRDALNFGSKRTYIEVLEN' A
#
# COMPACT_ATOMS: atom_id res chain seq x y z
N MET A 1 10.94 -6.16 -8.51
CA MET A 1 10.53 -7.37 -7.79
C MET A 1 10.13 -6.89 -6.40
N THR A 2 8.91 -7.16 -5.95
CA THR A 2 8.43 -6.79 -4.60
C THR A 2 9.13 -7.63 -3.54
N ALA A 3 9.04 -7.29 -2.25
CA ALA A 3 9.58 -8.15 -1.18
C ALA A 3 8.92 -9.55 -1.14
N ALA A 4 7.76 -9.73 -1.77
CA ALA A 4 7.11 -11.02 -1.97
C ALA A 4 7.59 -11.81 -3.20
N GLY A 5 8.56 -11.30 -3.98
CA GLY A 5 9.07 -11.98 -5.17
C GLY A 5 8.19 -11.86 -6.42
N THR A 6 7.14 -11.04 -6.39
CA THR A 6 6.23 -10.81 -7.52
C THR A 6 6.66 -9.61 -8.37
N GLY A 7 6.17 -9.55 -9.61
CA GLY A 7 6.26 -8.35 -10.44
C GLY A 7 5.46 -7.21 -9.79
N VAL A 8 6.02 -6.00 -9.78
CA VAL A 8 5.32 -4.84 -9.24
C VAL A 8 4.11 -4.56 -10.12
N ARG A 9 2.92 -4.60 -9.54
CA ARG A 9 1.64 -4.46 -10.25
C ARG A 9 0.73 -3.50 -9.50
N GLU A 10 -0.20 -2.90 -10.22
CA GLU A 10 -1.25 -2.10 -9.61
C GLU A 10 -2.00 -2.91 -8.55
N GLY A 11 -2.30 -2.27 -7.42
CA GLY A 11 -2.95 -2.93 -6.27
C GLY A 11 -1.98 -3.49 -5.22
N VAL A 12 -0.66 -3.39 -5.43
CA VAL A 12 0.33 -3.71 -4.38
C VAL A 12 0.63 -2.50 -3.51
N ILE A 13 0.76 -2.74 -2.20
CA ILE A 13 1.18 -1.75 -1.21
C ILE A 13 2.33 -2.26 -0.34
N ALA A 14 3.07 -1.32 0.24
CA ALA A 14 4.04 -1.57 1.30
C ALA A 14 3.48 -1.16 2.67
N ASN A 15 3.68 -1.99 3.69
CA ASN A 15 3.34 -1.65 5.07
C ASN A 15 4.28 -2.42 6.02
N ASN A 16 4.57 -1.90 7.22
CA ASN A 16 5.47 -2.56 8.17
C ASN A 16 4.75 -3.31 9.32
N LEU A 17 3.42 -3.21 9.41
CA LEU A 17 2.61 -3.78 10.49
C LEU A 17 1.89 -5.07 10.08
N LEU A 18 1.23 -5.03 8.94
CA LEU A 18 0.34 -6.09 8.46
C LEU A 18 1.14 -7.23 7.83
N PRO A 19 0.72 -8.50 7.98
CA PRO A 19 1.34 -9.62 7.27
C PRO A 19 1.35 -9.43 5.74
N PHE A 20 2.26 -10.14 5.06
CA PHE A 20 2.17 -10.22 3.60
C PHE A 20 0.91 -10.98 3.20
N GLY A 21 0.26 -10.56 2.12
CA GLY A 21 -1.01 -11.12 1.64
C GLY A 21 -2.26 -10.49 2.24
N THR A 22 -2.13 -9.69 3.32
CA THR A 22 -3.26 -8.96 3.90
C THR A 22 -3.92 -8.08 2.85
N LYS A 23 -5.24 -8.21 2.73
CA LYS A 23 -6.05 -7.40 1.82
C LYS A 23 -6.60 -6.19 2.57
N VAL A 24 -6.44 -5.01 1.97
CA VAL A 24 -6.93 -3.76 2.56
C VAL A 24 -7.69 -2.91 1.56
N ARG A 25 -8.52 -1.99 2.05
CA ARG A 25 -9.14 -0.91 1.26
C ARG A 25 -8.80 0.45 1.86
N LEU A 26 -8.82 1.46 0.99
CA LEU A 26 -8.70 2.87 1.37
C LEU A 26 -9.94 3.61 0.82
N PRO A 27 -11.11 3.49 1.48
CA PRO A 27 -12.39 3.90 0.90
C PRO A 27 -12.45 5.38 0.50
N GLU A 28 -11.86 6.26 1.31
CA GLU A 28 -11.88 7.71 1.06
C GLU A 28 -11.06 8.14 -0.16
N ILE A 29 -10.13 7.29 -0.62
CA ILE A 29 -9.18 7.62 -1.68
C ILE A 29 -9.46 6.79 -2.95
N TYR A 30 -9.76 5.51 -2.80
CA TYR A 30 -9.89 4.56 -3.90
C TYR A 30 -11.20 3.77 -3.89
N GLY A 31 -12.17 4.14 -3.03
CA GLY A 31 -13.46 3.46 -2.92
C GLY A 31 -13.29 1.97 -2.62
N ASP A 32 -13.89 1.12 -3.44
CA ASP A 32 -13.89 -0.34 -3.25
C ASP A 32 -12.62 -1.05 -3.72
N LYS A 33 -11.60 -0.31 -4.18
CA LYS A 33 -10.35 -0.91 -4.66
C LYS A 33 -9.65 -1.67 -3.52
N ILE A 34 -9.34 -2.93 -3.81
CA ILE A 34 -8.58 -3.80 -2.89
C ILE A 34 -7.10 -3.71 -3.22
N PHE A 35 -6.31 -3.56 -2.16
CA PHE A 35 -4.87 -3.60 -2.19
C PHE A 35 -4.35 -4.80 -1.42
N VAL A 36 -3.17 -5.30 -1.79
CA VAL A 36 -2.51 -6.43 -1.14
C VAL A 36 -1.14 -5.99 -0.63
N VAL A 37 -0.85 -6.33 0.63
CA VAL A 37 0.48 -6.11 1.21
C VAL A 37 1.46 -7.12 0.62
N GLU A 38 2.30 -6.67 -0.31
CA GLU A 38 3.35 -7.51 -0.92
C GLU A 38 4.77 -6.91 -0.74
N ASP A 39 4.89 -5.76 -0.09
CA ASP A 39 6.18 -5.09 0.13
C ASP A 39 6.35 -4.47 1.54
N ARG A 40 7.59 -4.08 1.86
CA ARG A 40 7.97 -3.44 3.14
C ARG A 40 8.61 -2.09 2.91
N MET A 41 8.41 -1.20 3.87
CA MET A 41 9.08 0.09 3.91
C MET A 41 10.40 -0.05 4.67
N ASN A 42 11.26 0.98 4.60
CA ASN A 42 12.44 1.02 5.47
C ASN A 42 12.02 0.86 6.96
N SER A 43 12.81 0.13 7.76
CA SER A 43 12.49 -0.18 9.16
C SER A 43 12.31 1.04 10.06
N ARG A 44 12.86 2.20 9.68
CA ARG A 44 12.65 3.47 10.40
C ARG A 44 11.24 4.04 10.23
N VAL A 45 10.47 3.56 9.26
CA VAL A 45 9.11 4.03 8.99
C VAL A 45 8.14 3.31 9.93
N GLY A 46 7.33 4.11 10.63
CA GLY A 46 6.38 3.61 11.62
C GLY A 46 5.24 2.78 11.02
N TYR A 47 4.60 1.98 11.87
CA TYR A 47 3.62 0.96 11.52
C TYR A 47 2.35 1.45 10.80
N TYR A 48 1.93 2.70 11.04
CA TYR A 48 0.71 3.28 10.47
C TYR A 48 0.94 4.02 9.14
N HIS A 49 2.04 3.73 8.44
CA HIS A 49 2.29 4.23 7.08
C HIS A 49 2.00 3.13 6.07
N VAL A 50 1.40 3.53 4.95
CA VAL A 50 1.19 2.68 3.79
C VAL A 50 1.70 3.42 2.57
N ASP A 51 2.52 2.73 1.78
CA ASP A 51 3.01 3.23 0.50
C ASP A 51 2.28 2.51 -0.63
N ILE A 52 1.66 3.27 -1.52
CA ILE A 52 0.89 2.75 -2.64
C ILE A 52 1.76 2.87 -3.88
N TRP A 53 1.99 1.75 -4.56
CA TRP A 53 2.74 1.80 -5.79
C TRP A 53 1.98 2.63 -6.85
N LEU A 54 2.69 3.58 -7.46
CA LEU A 54 2.21 4.43 -8.54
C LEU A 54 3.16 4.30 -9.74
N PRO A 55 2.63 4.39 -10.98
CA PRO A 55 3.40 4.07 -12.19
C PRO A 55 4.43 5.14 -12.56
N SER A 56 4.28 6.38 -12.08
CA SER A 56 5.23 7.47 -12.36
C SER A 56 5.45 8.39 -11.17
N TYR A 57 6.61 9.05 -11.16
CA TYR A 57 6.95 10.09 -10.20
C TYR A 57 5.94 11.25 -10.21
N ARG A 58 5.43 11.61 -11.39
CA ARG A 58 4.46 12.70 -11.54
C ARG A 58 3.11 12.34 -10.91
N ASP A 59 2.69 11.08 -11.03
CA ASP A 59 1.48 10.59 -10.36
C ASP A 59 1.65 10.60 -8.84
N ALA A 60 2.84 10.20 -8.34
CA ALA A 60 3.16 10.27 -6.92
C ALA A 60 3.13 11.70 -6.37
N LEU A 61 3.68 12.68 -7.12
CA LEU A 61 3.61 14.08 -6.75
C LEU A 61 2.18 14.62 -6.73
N ASN A 62 1.38 14.30 -7.74
CA ASN A 62 -0.02 14.73 -7.81
C ASN A 62 -0.88 14.10 -6.72
N PHE A 63 -0.58 12.85 -6.35
CA PHE A 63 -1.26 12.15 -5.26
C PHE A 63 -0.96 12.79 -3.90
N GLY A 64 0.33 13.02 -3.62
CA GLY A 64 0.81 13.58 -2.35
C GLY A 64 0.57 12.68 -1.14
N SER A 65 0.89 13.16 0.06
CA SER A 65 0.64 12.41 1.30
C SER A 65 -0.77 12.69 1.81
N LYS A 66 -1.52 11.62 2.12
CA LYS A 66 -2.88 11.69 2.64
C LYS A 66 -3.00 10.91 3.94
N ARG A 67 -3.78 11.44 4.89
CA ARG A 67 -4.25 10.68 6.06
C ARG A 67 -5.65 10.18 5.73
N THR A 68 -5.89 8.91 5.96
CA THR A 68 -7.16 8.22 5.68
C THR A 68 -7.30 7.05 6.65
N TYR A 69 -8.49 6.48 6.72
CA TYR A 69 -8.71 5.18 7.31
C TYR A 69 -8.40 4.05 6.33
N ILE A 70 -7.95 2.93 6.87
CA ILE A 70 -7.67 1.69 6.14
C ILE A 70 -8.58 0.61 6.72
N GLU A 71 -9.30 -0.08 5.85
CA GLU A 71 -10.07 -1.26 6.23
C GLU A 71 -9.25 -2.51 5.94
N VAL A 72 -9.11 -3.40 6.93
CA VAL A 72 -8.46 -4.70 6.76
C VAL A 72 -9.55 -5.74 6.50
N LEU A 73 -9.49 -6.43 5.36
CA LEU A 73 -10.54 -7.34 4.92
C LEU A 73 -10.27 -8.80 5.26
N GLU A 74 -9.01 -9.22 5.22
CA GLU A 74 -8.61 -10.63 5.36
C GLU A 74 -7.16 -10.72 5.84
N ASN A 75 -6.91 -11.66 6.76
CA ASN A 75 -5.59 -12.08 7.27
C ASN A 75 -5.38 -13.56 7.00
#